data_AF-A0AAW0N788-F1
#
_entry.id   AF-A0AAW0N788-F1
#
_cell.length_a   1.000
_cell.length_b   1.000
_cell.length_c   1.000
_cell.angle_alpha   90.00
_cell.angle_beta   90.00
_cell.angle_gamma   90.00
#
_symmetry.space_group_name_H-M   'P 1'
#
loop_
_entity.id
_entity.type
_entity.pdbx_description
1 polymer ?
#
loop_
_entity_poly.entity_id
_entity_poly.type
_entity_poly.pdbx_seq_one_letter_code
_entity_poly.pdbx_strand_id
1 'polypeptide(L)'
;MLIILLMQIWMKFHFLAIKQLLDSMGEHVGLLEQRVGKNEDNVHELQVKIEKLEKQNVYLLEKVDDLENRSRASNLHFIGIPEAAEGRDVLGFMTQLIPQLLGRENFPFPPTIERAHRSPTITPLSGFAGARGD
;
A
#
# COMPACT_ATOMS: atom_id res chain seq x y z
N MET A 1 -58.77 53.78 -20.11
CA MET A 1 -58.52 52.83 -21.21
C MET A 1 -57.02 52.67 -21.53
N LEU A 2 -56.28 53.77 -21.77
CA LEU A 2 -54.86 53.72 -22.13
C LEU A 2 -53.94 53.13 -21.03
N ILE A 3 -54.12 53.51 -19.76
CA ILE A 3 -53.31 52.99 -18.63
C ILE A 3 -53.47 51.48 -18.48
N ILE A 4 -54.70 50.96 -18.61
CA ILE A 4 -54.99 49.52 -18.54
C ILE A 4 -54.31 48.79 -19.70
N LEU A 5 -54.34 49.34 -20.91
CA LEU A 5 -53.67 48.77 -22.08
C LEU A 5 -52.15 48.74 -21.91
N LEU A 6 -51.55 49.82 -21.40
CA LEU A 6 -50.11 49.88 -21.11
C LEU A 6 -49.70 48.84 -20.05
N MET A 7 -50.49 48.68 -18.99
CA MET A 7 -50.25 47.67 -17.96
C MET A 7 -50.36 46.24 -18.52
N GLN A 8 -51.31 45.98 -19.42
CA GLN A 8 -51.45 44.69 -20.10
C GLN A 8 -50.25 44.39 -21.03
N ILE A 9 -49.77 45.39 -21.77
CA ILE A 9 -48.58 45.24 -22.63
C ILE A 9 -47.34 44.97 -21.77
N TRP A 10 -47.16 45.73 -20.69
CA TRP A 10 -46.04 45.56 -19.76
C TRP A 10 -46.04 44.18 -19.10
N MET A 11 -47.21 43.72 -18.63
CA MET A 11 -47.37 42.40 -18.03
C MET A 11 -47.05 41.28 -19.02
N LYS A 12 -47.47 41.40 -20.29
CA LYS A 12 -47.13 40.43 -21.34
C LYS A 12 -45.63 40.40 -21.63
N PHE A 13 -44.99 41.57 -21.69
CA PHE A 13 -43.54 41.65 -21.88
C PHE A 13 -42.78 40.97 -20.74
N HIS A 14 -43.14 41.29 -19.50
CA HIS A 14 -42.51 40.70 -18.33
C HIS A 14 -42.75 39.19 -18.23
N PHE A 15 -43.97 38.74 -18.53
CA PHE A 15 -44.30 37.31 -18.58
C PHE A 15 -43.49 36.56 -19.64
N LEU A 16 -43.30 37.15 -20.82
CA LEU A 16 -42.47 36.56 -21.87
C LEU A 16 -41.00 36.46 -21.44
N ALA A 17 -40.47 37.50 -20.80
CA ALA A 17 -39.11 37.49 -20.28
C ALA A 17 -38.90 36.39 -19.23
N ILE A 18 -39.85 36.24 -18.29
CA ILE A 18 -39.82 35.16 -17.29
C ILE A 18 -39.85 33.78 -17.95
N LYS A 19 -40.70 33.58 -18.96
CA LYS A 19 -40.77 32.30 -19.68
C LYS A 19 -39.44 31.93 -20.34
N GLN A 20 -38.83 32.86 -21.05
CA GLN A 20 -37.54 32.61 -21.71
C GLN A 20 -36.43 32.25 -20.71
N LEU A 21 -36.40 32.92 -19.55
CA LEU A 21 -35.47 32.59 -18.48
C LEU A 21 -35.73 31.18 -17.92
N LEU A 22 -37.00 30.82 -17.72
CA LEU A 22 -37.39 29.52 -17.20
C LEU A 22 -36.99 28.38 -18.18
N ASP A 23 -37.20 28.59 -19.48
CA ASP A 23 -36.85 27.63 -20.51
C ASP A 23 -35.32 27.41 -20.54
N SER A 24 -34.54 28.50 -20.52
CA SER A 24 -33.07 28.44 -20.44
C SER A 24 -32.59 27.75 -19.16
N MET A 25 -33.22 28.05 -18.01
CA MET A 25 -32.91 27.36 -16.76
C MET A 25 -33.21 25.86 -16.85
N GLY A 26 -34.31 25.47 -17.48
CA GLY A 26 -34.66 24.06 -17.72
C GLY A 26 -33.59 23.34 -18.54
N GLU A 27 -33.10 23.95 -19.60
CA GLU A 27 -32.00 23.41 -20.40
C GLU A 27 -30.70 23.25 -19.59
N HIS A 28 -30.34 24.27 -18.81
CA HIS A 28 -29.15 24.22 -17.96
C HIS A 28 -29.24 23.13 -16.88
N VAL A 29 -30.42 22.96 -16.27
CA VAL A 29 -30.66 21.89 -15.30
C VAL A 29 -30.52 20.52 -15.95
N GLY A 30 -31.12 20.28 -17.12
CA GLY A 30 -30.99 19.00 -17.82
C GLY A 30 -29.53 18.66 -18.20
N LEU A 31 -28.75 19.66 -18.63
CA LEU A 31 -27.33 19.48 -18.90
C LEU A 31 -26.53 19.16 -17.62
N LEU A 32 -26.87 19.78 -16.49
CA LEU A 32 -26.26 19.51 -15.21
C LEU A 32 -26.59 18.09 -14.74
N GLU A 33 -27.85 17.66 -14.83
CA GLU A 33 -28.28 16.30 -14.48
C GLU A 33 -27.51 15.25 -15.30
N GLN A 34 -27.37 15.46 -16.60
CA GLN A 34 -26.60 14.55 -17.46
C GLN A 34 -25.12 14.49 -17.05
N ARG A 35 -24.50 15.64 -16.75
CA ARG A 35 -23.10 15.72 -16.33
C ARG A 35 -22.89 15.07 -14.96
N VAL A 36 -23.83 15.25 -14.03
CA VAL A 36 -23.81 14.63 -12.71
C VAL A 36 -23.91 13.12 -12.86
N GLY A 37 -24.88 12.60 -13.63
CA GLY A 37 -25.03 11.15 -13.85
C GLY A 37 -23.76 10.52 -14.44
N LYS A 38 -23.17 11.15 -15.48
CA LYS A 38 -21.89 10.67 -16.03
C LYS A 38 -20.75 10.69 -15.00
N ASN A 39 -20.74 11.69 -14.11
CA ASN A 39 -19.71 11.77 -13.08
C ASN A 39 -19.92 10.72 -11.99
N GLU A 40 -21.16 10.43 -11.61
CA GLU A 40 -21.52 9.34 -10.69
C GLU A 40 -21.08 7.98 -11.24
N ASP A 41 -21.35 7.71 -12.53
CA ASP A 41 -20.90 6.48 -13.20
C ASP A 41 -19.37 6.35 -13.17
N ASN A 42 -18.65 7.43 -13.49
CA ASN A 42 -17.18 7.44 -13.47
C ASN A 42 -16.63 7.21 -12.05
N VAL A 43 -17.23 7.85 -11.04
CA VAL A 43 -16.84 7.67 -9.64
C VAL A 43 -17.04 6.22 -9.22
N HIS A 44 -18.16 5.61 -9.61
CA HIS A 44 -18.43 4.21 -9.33
C HIS A 44 -17.40 3.28 -9.98
N GLU A 45 -17.08 3.50 -11.26
CA GLU A 45 -16.07 2.70 -11.97
C GLU A 45 -14.68 2.83 -11.31
N LEU A 46 -14.30 4.04 -10.88
CA LEU A 46 -13.05 4.27 -10.17
C LEU A 46 -13.01 3.57 -8.82
N GLN A 47 -14.11 3.60 -8.05
CA GLN A 47 -14.20 2.89 -6.77
C GLN A 47 -13.98 1.39 -6.95
N VAL A 48 -14.62 0.78 -7.95
CA VAL A 48 -14.46 -0.64 -8.27
C VAL A 48 -13.01 -0.97 -8.66
N LYS A 49 -12.36 -0.11 -9.46
CA LYS A 49 -10.95 -0.27 -9.83
C LYS A 49 -10.03 -0.17 -8.62
N ILE A 50 -10.27 0.77 -7.72
CA ILE A 50 -9.50 0.94 -6.49
C ILE A 50 -9.61 -0.30 -5.62
N GLU A 51 -10.83 -0.79 -5.36
CA GLU A 51 -11.03 -1.99 -4.53
C GLU A 51 -10.32 -3.22 -5.12
N LYS A 52 -10.35 -3.37 -6.45
CA LYS A 52 -9.62 -4.43 -7.13
C LYS A 52 -8.11 -4.30 -6.95
N LEU A 53 -7.57 -3.09 -7.13
CA LEU A 53 -6.14 -2.82 -6.99
C LEU A 53 -5.67 -3.02 -5.55
N GLU A 54 -6.46 -2.61 -4.56
CA GLU A 54 -6.15 -2.84 -3.14
C GLU A 54 -6.06 -4.33 -2.82
N LYS A 55 -7.03 -5.13 -3.28
CA LYS A 55 -6.99 -6.61 -3.12
C LYS A 55 -5.76 -7.22 -3.79
N GLN A 56 -5.42 -6.78 -5.00
CA GLN A 56 -4.23 -7.27 -5.69
C GLN A 56 -2.95 -6.87 -4.96
N ASN A 57 -2.88 -5.66 -4.41
CA ASN A 57 -1.72 -5.17 -3.68
C ASN A 57 -1.49 -5.98 -2.40
N VAL A 58 -2.54 -6.24 -1.61
CA VAL A 58 -2.45 -7.09 -0.42
C VAL A 58 -1.95 -8.49 -0.79
N TYR A 59 -2.52 -9.11 -1.82
CA TYR A 59 -2.08 -10.43 -2.30
C TYR A 59 -0.60 -10.44 -2.71
N LEU A 60 -0.15 -9.40 -3.42
CA LEU A 60 1.25 -9.30 -3.85
C LEU A 60 2.19 -9.07 -2.67
N LEU A 61 1.79 -8.28 -1.66
CA LEU A 61 2.57 -8.08 -0.45
C LEU A 61 2.74 -9.39 0.33
N GLU A 62 1.66 -10.14 0.54
CA GLU A 62 1.73 -11.47 1.15
C GLU A 62 2.62 -12.40 0.33
N LYS A 63 2.54 -12.32 -1.01
CA LYS A 63 3.36 -13.18 -1.86
C LYS A 63 4.84 -12.83 -1.79
N VAL A 64 5.19 -11.54 -1.71
CA VAL A 64 6.56 -11.09 -1.54
C VAL A 64 7.10 -11.53 -0.18
N ASP A 65 6.33 -11.36 0.90
CA ASP A 65 6.74 -11.81 2.24
C ASP A 65 6.97 -13.33 2.29
N ASP A 66 6.06 -14.12 1.71
CA ASP A 66 6.24 -15.58 1.55
C ASP A 66 7.53 -15.92 0.80
N LEU A 67 7.81 -15.24 -0.32
CA LEU A 67 9.01 -15.48 -1.11
C LEU A 67 10.28 -15.06 -0.38
N GLU A 68 10.28 -13.93 0.33
CA GLU A 68 11.42 -13.47 1.13
C GLU A 68 11.69 -14.43 2.31
N ASN A 69 10.63 -14.83 3.02
CA ASN A 69 10.74 -15.78 4.12
C ASN A 69 11.24 -17.14 3.64
N ARG A 70 10.72 -17.64 2.51
CA ARG A 70 11.19 -18.89 1.91
C ARG A 70 12.63 -18.79 1.41
N SER A 71 13.01 -17.65 0.83
CA SER A 71 14.39 -17.40 0.40
C SER A 71 15.36 -17.35 1.58
N ARG A 72 14.90 -16.92 2.76
CA ARG A 72 15.70 -16.86 3.98
C ARG A 72 15.54 -18.09 4.88
N ALA A 73 14.60 -18.99 4.59
CA ALA A 73 14.30 -20.15 5.44
C ALA A 73 15.51 -21.08 5.62
N SER A 74 16.41 -21.13 4.63
CA SER A 74 17.65 -21.90 4.70
C SER A 74 18.79 -21.14 5.38
N ASN A 75 18.60 -19.87 5.75
CA ASN A 75 19.62 -19.08 6.45
C ASN A 75 19.50 -19.30 7.96
N LEU A 76 20.52 -19.88 8.56
CA LEU A 76 20.61 -20.05 10.01
C LEU A 76 21.37 -18.90 10.64
N HIS A 77 20.87 -18.38 11.77
CA HIS A 77 21.53 -17.32 12.53
C HIS A 77 21.96 -17.84 13.91
N PHE A 78 23.26 -17.81 14.19
CA PHE A 78 23.84 -18.29 15.45
C PHE A 78 24.22 -17.09 16.32
N ILE A 79 23.60 -16.97 17.49
CA ILE A 79 23.78 -15.85 18.42
C ILE A 79 24.60 -16.32 19.63
N GLY A 80 25.48 -15.46 20.15
CA GLY A 80 26.28 -15.76 21.35
C GLY A 80 27.61 -16.46 21.09
N ILE A 81 28.05 -16.54 19.84
CA ILE A 81 29.40 -17.04 19.49
C ILE A 81 30.43 -15.94 19.81
N PRO A 82 31.44 -16.22 20.65
CA PRO A 82 32.47 -15.23 20.99
C PRO A 82 33.18 -14.68 19.75
N GLU A 83 33.61 -13.42 19.82
CA GLU A 83 34.45 -12.83 18.77
C GLU A 83 35.77 -13.59 18.63
N ALA A 84 36.20 -13.79 17.39
CA ALA A 84 37.39 -14.58 17.01
C ALA A 84 37.37 -16.10 17.29
N ALA A 85 36.28 -16.68 17.79
CA ALA A 85 36.17 -18.13 17.99
C ALA A 85 36.29 -18.95 16.68
N GLU A 86 35.89 -18.35 15.56
CA GLU A 86 35.98 -18.94 14.21
C GLU A 86 37.41 -18.94 13.63
N GLY A 87 38.32 -18.11 14.17
CA GLY A 87 39.65 -17.93 13.61
C GLY A 87 39.63 -17.33 12.19
N ARG A 88 40.39 -17.93 11.26
CA ARG A 88 40.49 -17.48 9.86
C ARG A 88 39.50 -18.17 8.91
N ASP A 89 38.85 -19.26 9.33
CA ASP A 89 37.97 -20.07 8.49
C ASP A 89 36.60 -20.27 9.16
N VAL A 90 35.66 -19.39 8.79
CA VAL A 90 34.28 -19.43 9.28
C VAL A 90 33.54 -20.66 8.76
N LEU A 91 33.82 -21.11 7.53
CA LEU A 91 33.14 -22.25 6.93
C LEU A 91 33.53 -23.54 7.66
N GLY A 92 34.82 -23.80 7.83
CA GLY A 92 35.32 -24.98 8.55
C GLY A 92 34.83 -25.03 10.00
N PHE A 93 34.79 -23.89 10.68
CA PHE A 93 34.21 -23.78 12.02
C PHE A 93 32.72 -24.17 12.04
N MET A 94 31.92 -23.62 11.13
CA MET A 94 30.48 -23.91 11.07
C MET A 94 30.17 -25.36 10.68
N THR A 95 30.96 -25.96 9.78
CA THR A 95 30.84 -27.38 9.42
C THR A 95 31.03 -28.31 10.62
N GLN A 96 31.84 -27.91 11.60
CA GLN A 96 32.04 -28.67 12.84
C GLN A 96 31.05 -28.31 13.94
N LEU A 97 30.67 -27.02 14.06
CA LEU A 97 29.78 -26.53 15.10
C LEU A 97 28.34 -27.05 14.93
N ILE A 98 27.83 -27.08 13.69
CA ILE A 98 26.44 -27.49 13.41
C ILE A 98 26.18 -28.93 13.91
N PRO A 99 26.97 -29.96 13.54
CA PRO A 99 26.79 -31.31 14.08
C PRO A 99 27.03 -31.42 15.59
N GLN A 100 27.84 -30.54 16.18
CA GLN A 100 28.06 -30.55 17.64
C GLN A 100 26.85 -30.04 18.41
N LEU A 101 26.14 -29.03 17.90
CA LEU A 101 24.97 -28.45 18.55
C LEU A 101 23.69 -29.26 18.33
N LEU A 102 23.52 -29.82 17.13
CA LEU A 102 22.28 -30.48 16.71
C LEU A 102 22.35 -32.02 16.79
N GLY A 103 23.46 -32.57 17.26
CA GLY A 103 23.68 -34.02 17.38
C GLY A 103 24.36 -34.61 16.15
N ARG A 104 25.53 -35.23 16.33
CA ARG A 104 26.34 -35.78 15.22
C ARG A 104 25.62 -36.94 14.51
N GLU A 105 24.80 -37.66 15.25
CA GLU A 105 23.93 -38.73 14.76
C GLU A 105 22.93 -38.26 13.69
N ASN A 106 22.57 -36.98 13.68
CA ASN A 106 21.66 -36.40 12.68
C ASN A 106 22.38 -35.97 11.39
N PHE A 107 23.72 -35.97 11.38
CA PHE A 107 24.55 -35.53 10.25
C PHE A 107 25.50 -36.64 9.80
N PRO A 108 25.00 -37.68 9.11
CA PRO A 108 25.84 -38.75 8.56
C PRO A 108 26.86 -38.23 7.53
N PHE A 109 26.58 -37.07 6.92
CA PHE A 109 27.50 -36.32 6.07
C PHE A 109 27.63 -34.88 6.59
N PRO A 110 28.79 -34.22 6.39
CA PRO A 110 28.95 -32.81 6.73
C PRO A 110 27.88 -31.96 6.01
N PRO A 111 27.25 -30.99 6.69
CA PRO A 111 26.26 -30.13 6.05
C PRO A 111 26.91 -29.30 4.93
N THR A 112 26.25 -29.24 3.77
CA THR A 112 26.66 -28.38 2.66
C THR A 112 26.32 -26.93 3.01
N ILE A 113 27.33 -26.10 3.22
CA ILE A 113 27.17 -24.68 3.52
C ILE A 113 27.54 -23.88 2.28
N GLU A 114 26.59 -23.18 1.67
CA GLU A 114 26.86 -22.33 0.51
C GLU A 114 27.70 -21.10 0.88
N ARG A 115 27.33 -20.42 1.97
CA ARG A 115 28.01 -19.23 2.49
C ARG A 115 27.91 -19.18 4.00
N ALA A 116 29.01 -18.81 4.66
CA ALA A 116 29.03 -18.46 6.07
C ALA A 116 29.74 -17.12 6.23
N HIS A 117 29.14 -16.22 7.02
CA HIS A 117 29.70 -14.91 7.31
C HIS A 117 29.16 -14.40 8.64
N ARG A 118 29.90 -13.50 9.28
CA ARG A 118 29.39 -12.74 10.41
C ARG A 118 28.44 -11.66 9.90
N SER A 119 27.28 -11.51 10.55
CA SER A 119 26.43 -10.35 10.33
C SER A 119 27.20 -9.09 10.75
N PRO A 120 27.11 -7.99 10.00
CA PRO A 120 27.67 -6.73 10.46
C PRO A 120 27.04 -6.39 11.80
N THR A 121 27.85 -6.15 12.82
CA THR A 121 27.38 -5.55 14.06
C THR A 121 26.86 -4.16 13.70
N ILE A 122 25.54 -4.00 13.65
CA ILE A 122 24.96 -2.67 13.80
C ILE A 122 25.28 -2.30 15.24
N THR A 123 26.38 -1.59 15.46
CA THR A 123 26.55 -0.88 16.71
C THR A 123 25.37 0.09 16.76
N PRO A 124 24.39 -0.07 17.67
CA PRO A 124 23.40 0.99 17.82
C PRO A 124 24.20 2.24 18.13
N LEU A 125 24.02 3.29 17.33
CA LEU A 125 24.60 4.60 17.58
C LEU A 125 24.36 4.89 19.07
N SER A 126 25.44 5.02 19.82
CA SER A 126 25.43 5.35 21.24
C SER A 126 24.62 6.63 21.43
N GLY A 127 23.33 6.53 21.78
CA GLY A 127 22.47 7.70 21.88
C GLY A 127 20.95 7.48 21.99
N PHE A 128 20.40 6.32 21.61
CA PHE A 128 18.93 6.10 21.65
C PHE A 128 18.49 4.94 22.56
N ALA A 129 19.14 4.79 23.72
CA ALA A 129 18.62 3.98 24.81
C ALA A 129 18.03 4.91 25.88
N GLY A 130 16.75 5.27 25.73
CA GLY A 130 16.05 6.06 26.75
C GLY A 130 14.78 6.74 26.26
N ALA A 131 13.71 5.96 26.03
CA ALA A 131 12.32 6.43 26.18
C ALA A 131 11.36 5.26 25.92
N ARG A 132 10.93 4.60 27.01
CA ARG A 132 9.62 3.92 27.20
C ARG A 132 9.62 3.13 28.52
N GLY A 133 9.66 3.85 29.64
CA GLY A 133 8.50 3.91 30.54
C GLY A 133 7.81 5.23 30.13
N ASP A 134 6.49 5.30 29.98
CA ASP A 134 5.43 4.83 30.87
C ASP A 134 4.21 4.31 30.08
#